data_AF-A0A060UMU4-F1
#
_entry.id   AF-A0A060UMU4-F1
#
_cell.length_a   1.000
_cell.length_b   1.000
_cell.length_c   1.000
_cell.angle_alpha   90.00
_cell.angle_beta   90.00
_cell.angle_gamma   90.00
#
_symmetry.space_group_name_H-M   'P 1'
#
loop_
_entity.id
_entity.type
_entity.pdbx_description
1 polymer ?
#
loop_
_entity_poly.entity_id
_entity_poly.type
_entity_poly.pdbx_seq_one_letter_code
_entity_poly.pdbx_strand_id
1 'polypeptide(L)'
;MATSCRARWALFVLLGSVLTVTLQLISGFLLAMGDTSIYAFHIADGLTAAGFLAGEWVWLLSSTPGRQTAARIFLLSVESRHQLHRQLHREAGASKSLRDGLDAPVEGLFLIFASITACIGILLWQNHGGLLPWHRTIAEILLFLWLLHLVFSIHDHWPRRVRRTEEQA
;
A
#
# COMPACT_ATOMS: atom_id res chain seq x y z
N MET A 1 -6.11 -27.65 10.83
CA MET A 1 -6.22 -27.57 9.35
C MET A 1 -6.92 -26.31 8.85
N ALA A 2 -8.05 -25.87 9.42
CA ALA A 2 -8.74 -24.64 8.95
C ALA A 2 -7.94 -23.33 9.19
N THR A 3 -7.20 -23.25 10.29
CA THR A 3 -6.35 -22.09 10.65
C THR A 3 -5.13 -21.95 9.73
N SER A 4 -4.48 -23.06 9.37
CA SER A 4 -3.33 -23.08 8.45
C SER A 4 -3.72 -22.73 7.02
N CYS A 5 -4.93 -23.09 6.59
CA CYS A 5 -5.47 -22.72 5.28
C CYS A 5 -5.73 -21.21 5.20
N ARG A 6 -6.37 -20.63 6.23
CA ARG A 6 -6.62 -19.18 6.30
C ARG A 6 -5.33 -18.35 6.31
N ALA A 7 -4.31 -18.79 7.05
CA ALA A 7 -3.02 -18.12 7.09
C ALA A 7 -2.29 -18.13 5.73
N ARG A 8 -2.34 -19.27 5.01
CA ARG A 8 -1.77 -19.39 3.65
C ARG A 8 -2.49 -18.49 2.65
N TRP A 9 -3.82 -18.43 2.72
CA TRP A 9 -4.62 -17.56 1.86
C TRP A 9 -4.33 -16.08 2.10
N ALA A 10 -4.24 -15.66 3.37
CA ALA A 10 -3.88 -14.28 3.70
C ALA A 10 -2.48 -13.91 3.16
N LEU A 11 -1.52 -14.84 3.25
CA LEU A 11 -0.18 -14.63 2.73
C LEU A 11 -0.16 -14.57 1.20
N PHE A 12 -0.94 -15.42 0.53
CA PHE A 12 -1.09 -15.39 -0.92
C PHE A 12 -1.71 -14.07 -1.41
N VAL A 13 -2.77 -13.59 -0.75
CA VAL A 13 -3.41 -12.31 -1.08
C VAL A 13 -2.45 -11.15 -0.84
N LEU A 14 -1.77 -11.13 0.31
CA LEU A 14 -0.80 -10.07 0.63
C LEU A 14 0.34 -10.05 -0.39
N LEU A 15 0.95 -11.21 -0.66
CA LEU A 15 2.05 -11.32 -1.61
C LEU A 15 1.60 -10.98 -3.03
N GLY A 16 0.40 -11.43 -3.42
CA GLY A 16 -0.23 -11.09 -4.70
C GLY A 16 -0.40 -9.60 -4.87
N SER A 17 -1.02 -8.90 -3.91
CA SER A 17 -1.21 -7.45 -3.94
C SER A 17 0.11 -6.68 -4.02
N VAL A 18 1.10 -7.06 -3.21
CA VAL A 18 2.42 -6.41 -3.21
C VAL A 18 3.12 -6.61 -4.55
N LEU A 19 3.06 -7.82 -5.10
CA LEU A 19 3.71 -8.17 -6.35
C LEU A 19 3.08 -7.42 -7.53
N THR A 20 1.75 -7.46 -7.66
CA THR A 20 1.05 -6.80 -8.78
C THR A 20 1.20 -5.28 -8.72
N VAL A 21 1.14 -4.66 -7.53
CA VAL A 21 1.43 -3.22 -7.39
C VAL A 21 2.85 -2.89 -7.84
N THR A 22 3.83 -3.68 -7.40
CA THR A 22 5.25 -3.45 -7.76
C THR A 22 5.46 -3.59 -9.26
N LEU A 23 4.91 -4.64 -9.87
CA LEU A 23 5.01 -4.91 -11.30
C LEU A 23 4.24 -3.86 -12.12
N GLN A 24 3.10 -3.36 -11.64
CA GLN A 24 2.35 -2.30 -12.30
C GLN A 24 3.13 -0.97 -12.34
N LEU A 25 3.81 -0.62 -11.23
CA LEU A 25 4.66 0.55 -11.16
C LEU A 25 5.87 0.42 -12.10
N ILE A 26 6.55 -0.73 -12.11
CA ILE A 26 7.70 -0.99 -12.98
C ILE A 26 7.27 -0.96 -14.46
N SER A 27 6.22 -1.69 -14.82
CA SER A 27 5.72 -1.76 -16.19
C SER A 27 5.16 -0.42 -16.66
N GLY A 28 4.47 0.34 -15.80
CA GLY A 28 4.01 1.69 -16.12
C GLY A 28 5.17 2.66 -16.39
N PHE A 29 6.26 2.55 -15.61
CA PHE A 29 7.47 3.34 -15.82
C PHE A 29 8.18 2.97 -17.13
N LEU A 30 8.34 1.68 -17.42
CA LEU A 30 8.91 1.19 -18.69
C LEU A 30 8.07 1.66 -19.90
N LEU A 31 6.74 1.61 -19.82
CA LEU A 31 5.85 2.16 -20.84
C LEU A 31 6.01 3.68 -21.01
N ALA A 32 6.20 4.42 -19.91
CA ALA A 32 6.48 5.86 -19.96
C ALA A 32 7.83 6.18 -20.64
N MET A 33 8.82 5.29 -20.52
CA MET A 33 10.09 5.36 -21.25
C MET A 33 10.01 4.88 -22.71
N GLY A 34 8.86 4.39 -23.16
CA GLY A 34 8.61 4.01 -24.55
C GLY A 34 8.75 2.51 -24.85
N ASP A 35 8.96 1.65 -23.86
CA ASP A 35 8.93 0.20 -24.08
C ASP A 35 7.48 -0.28 -24.18
N THR A 36 6.97 -0.35 -25.41
CA THR A 36 5.60 -0.79 -25.69
C THR A 36 5.44 -2.30 -25.71
N SER A 37 6.53 -3.08 -25.70
CA SER A 37 6.47 -4.54 -25.76
C SER A 37 5.78 -5.17 -24.55
N ILE A 38 5.82 -4.47 -23.42
CA ILE A 38 5.21 -4.86 -22.15
C ILE A 38 3.76 -4.38 -21.99
N TYR A 39 3.15 -3.76 -23.01
CA TYR A 39 1.80 -3.18 -22.91
C TYR A 39 0.74 -4.23 -22.53
N ALA A 40 0.77 -5.40 -23.18
CA ALA A 40 -0.16 -6.49 -22.89
C ALA A 40 0.02 -7.01 -21.45
N PHE A 41 1.27 -7.08 -20.97
CA PHE A 41 1.58 -7.45 -19.60
C PHE A 41 1.03 -6.42 -18.60
N HIS A 42 1.25 -5.13 -18.85
CA HIS A 42 0.76 -4.04 -17.99
C HIS A 42 -0.77 -4.04 -17.85
N ILE A 43 -1.51 -4.37 -18.91
CA ILE A 43 -2.96 -4.52 -18.81
C ILE A 43 -3.33 -5.74 -17.97
N ALA A 44 -2.72 -6.91 -18.24
CA ALA A 44 -3.06 -8.15 -17.55
C ALA A 44 -2.74 -8.08 -16.04
N ASP A 45 -1.59 -7.54 -15.69
CA ASP A 45 -1.20 -7.29 -14.29
C ASP A 45 -2.12 -6.25 -13.65
N GLY A 46 -2.44 -5.16 -14.36
CA GLY A 46 -3.34 -4.12 -13.88
C GLY A 46 -4.76 -4.61 -13.59
N LEU A 47 -5.31 -5.51 -14.42
CA LEU A 47 -6.59 -6.17 -14.16
C LEU A 47 -6.52 -7.10 -12.94
N THR A 48 -5.40 -7.79 -12.76
CA THR A 48 -5.14 -8.64 -11.59
C THR A 48 -5.08 -7.80 -10.32
N ALA A 49 -4.33 -6.69 -10.35
CA ALA A 49 -4.25 -5.71 -9.27
C ALA A 49 -5.63 -5.13 -8.93
N ALA A 50 -6.44 -4.79 -9.93
CA ALA A 50 -7.81 -4.32 -9.74
C ALA A 50 -8.69 -5.36 -9.02
N GLY A 51 -8.51 -6.65 -9.34
CA GLY A 51 -9.18 -7.75 -8.64
C GLY A 51 -8.81 -7.82 -7.15
N PHE A 52 -7.52 -7.74 -6.82
CA PHE A 52 -7.07 -7.68 -5.42
C PHE A 52 -7.59 -6.44 -4.70
N LEU A 53 -7.57 -5.28 -5.36
CA LEU A 53 -8.06 -4.02 -4.83
C LEU A 53 -9.56 -4.05 -4.53
N ALA A 54 -10.36 -4.63 -5.42
CA ALA A 54 -11.79 -4.85 -5.18
C ALA A 54 -12.01 -5.78 -3.97
N GLY A 55 -11.21 -6.85 -3.86
CA GLY A 55 -11.22 -7.74 -2.70
C GLY A 55 -10.90 -7.02 -1.38
N GLU A 56 -9.91 -6.13 -1.39
CA GLU A 56 -9.54 -5.31 -0.23
C GLU A 56 -10.69 -4.40 0.20
N TRP A 57 -11.32 -3.68 -0.73
CA TRP A 57 -12.50 -2.87 -0.44
C TRP A 57 -13.67 -3.69 0.12
N VAL A 58 -13.95 -4.85 -0.47
CA VAL A 58 -14.99 -5.75 0.03
C VAL A 58 -14.67 -6.15 1.47
N TRP A 59 -13.43 -6.53 1.78
CA TRP A 59 -13.02 -6.90 3.14
C TRP A 59 -13.13 -5.75 4.13
N LEU A 60 -12.64 -4.56 3.77
CA LEU A 60 -12.68 -3.34 4.59
C LEU A 60 -14.10 -2.94 4.97
N LEU A 61 -15.06 -3.11 4.04
CA LEU A 61 -16.45 -2.71 4.26
C LEU A 61 -17.29 -3.81 4.94
N SER A 62 -17.07 -5.07 4.59
CA SER A 62 -17.94 -6.18 5.01
C SER A 62 -17.59 -6.76 6.39
N SER A 63 -16.32 -6.70 6.81
CA SER A 63 -15.86 -7.40 8.00
C SER A 63 -15.57 -6.46 9.19
N THR A 64 -15.77 -6.93 10.43
CA THR A 64 -15.41 -6.14 11.62
C THR A 64 -13.91 -5.79 11.67
N PRO A 65 -12.97 -6.72 11.42
CA PRO A 65 -11.55 -6.40 11.36
C PRO A 65 -11.20 -5.44 10.21
N GLY A 66 -11.88 -5.57 9.08
CA GLY A 66 -11.75 -4.66 7.94
C GLY A 66 -12.19 -3.24 8.30
N ARG A 67 -13.35 -3.07 8.93
CA ARG A 67 -13.84 -1.75 9.36
C ARG A 67 -12.93 -1.11 10.41
N GLN A 68 -12.34 -1.90 11.31
CA GLN A 68 -11.33 -1.40 12.26
C GLN A 68 -10.07 -0.92 11.54
N THR A 69 -9.62 -1.66 10.51
CA THR A 69 -8.49 -1.27 9.66
C THR A 69 -8.82 -0.01 8.87
N ALA A 70 -9.99 0.09 8.25
CA ALA A 70 -10.48 1.28 7.57
C ALA A 70 -10.49 2.50 8.50
N ALA A 71 -10.99 2.35 9.72
CA ALA A 71 -11.00 3.43 10.70
C ALA A 71 -9.59 3.89 11.12
N ARG A 72 -8.60 2.99 11.08
CA ARG A 72 -7.18 3.33 11.29
C ARG A 72 -6.61 4.09 10.10
N ILE A 73 -6.65 3.51 8.90
CA ILE A 73 -5.99 4.06 7.70
C ILE A 73 -6.62 5.36 7.21
N PHE A 74 -7.93 5.54 7.44
CA PHE A 74 -8.63 6.78 7.12
C PHE A 74 -8.76 7.74 8.31
N LEU A 75 -8.05 7.47 9.42
CA LEU A 75 -8.02 8.32 10.61
C LEU A 75 -9.41 8.66 11.17
N LEU A 76 -10.36 7.74 11.05
CA LEU A 76 -11.75 7.97 11.44
C LEU A 76 -11.92 7.95 12.96
N SER A 77 -11.07 7.24 13.70
CA SER A 77 -11.12 7.17 15.16
C SER A 77 -10.27 8.26 15.84
N VAL A 78 -10.63 8.62 17.07
CA VAL A 78 -9.86 9.57 17.89
C VAL A 78 -8.46 9.01 18.21
N GLU A 79 -8.37 7.70 18.44
CA GLU A 79 -7.10 7.03 18.74
C GLU A 79 -6.10 7.14 17.59
N SER A 80 -6.52 6.89 16.34
CA SER A 80 -5.61 6.96 15.18
C SER A 80 -5.15 8.40 14.90
N ARG A 81 -6.04 9.39 15.06
CA ARG A 81 -5.65 10.82 14.98
C ARG A 81 -4.64 11.21 16.06
N HIS A 82 -4.85 10.74 17.29
CA HIS A 82 -3.95 11.03 18.40
C HIS A 82 -2.58 10.35 18.24
N GLN A 83 -2.54 9.13 17.69
CA GLN A 83 -1.30 8.44 17.34
C GLN A 83 -0.50 9.20 16.27
N LEU A 84 -1.15 9.65 15.19
CA LEU A 84 -0.52 10.48 14.17
C LEU A 84 0.01 11.81 14.77
N HIS A 85 -0.80 12.51 15.55
CA HIS A 85 -0.41 13.77 16.18
C HIS A 85 0.83 13.63 17.07
N ARG A 86 0.89 12.59 17.92
CA ARG A 86 2.06 12.32 18.77
C ARG A 86 3.33 12.08 17.96
N GLN A 87 3.24 11.36 16.84
CA GLN A 87 4.39 11.11 15.97
C GLN A 87 4.88 12.39 15.27
N LEU A 88 3.96 13.24 14.80
CA LEU A 88 4.29 14.52 14.15
C LEU A 88 4.96 15.50 15.12
N HIS A 89 4.51 15.56 16.38
CA HIS A 89 5.01 16.51 17.38
C HIS A 89 6.24 16.03 18.16
N ARG A 90 6.86 14.91 17.74
CA ARG A 90 8.10 14.39 18.34
C ARG A 90 8.07 14.30 19.87
N GLU A 91 6.93 13.91 20.46
CA GLU A 91 6.90 13.36 21.83
C GLU A 91 7.54 11.94 21.87
N ALA A 92 8.54 11.73 21.01
CA ALA A 92 9.08 10.48 20.49
C ALA A 92 10.18 9.90 21.39
N GLY A 93 10.17 10.21 22.69
CA GLY A 93 10.99 9.49 23.67
C GLY A 93 10.52 8.05 23.91
N ALA A 94 9.33 7.68 23.42
CA ALA A 94 8.70 6.39 23.70
C ALA A 94 7.93 5.78 22.49
N SER A 95 8.32 6.08 21.24
CA SER A 95 7.44 5.78 20.10
C SER A 95 7.31 4.29 19.78
N LYS A 96 6.05 3.83 19.74
CA LYS A 96 5.56 2.63 19.04
C LYS A 96 5.85 2.71 17.53
N SER A 97 5.63 1.58 16.83
CA SER A 97 5.73 1.40 15.37
C SER A 97 5.24 2.62 14.57
N LEU A 98 6.02 3.09 13.58
CA LEU A 98 5.58 4.11 12.60
C LEU A 98 4.29 3.68 11.88
N ARG A 99 4.11 2.36 11.76
CA ARG A 99 2.92 1.70 11.24
C ARG A 99 1.60 2.21 11.82
N ASP A 100 1.58 2.51 13.13
CA ASP A 100 0.34 2.89 13.82
C ASP A 100 -0.01 4.38 13.68
N GLY A 101 0.90 5.21 13.17
CA GLY A 101 0.70 6.66 13.05
C GLY A 101 0.85 7.16 11.62
N LEU A 102 2.08 7.37 11.16
CA LEU A 102 2.40 7.96 9.86
C LEU A 102 2.10 7.04 8.68
N ASP A 103 2.27 5.73 8.82
CA ASP A 103 2.03 4.78 7.73
C ASP A 103 0.54 4.58 7.44
N ALA A 104 -0.31 4.64 8.46
CA ALA A 104 -1.76 4.46 8.32
C ALA A 104 -2.41 5.40 7.28
N PRO A 105 -2.21 6.74 7.29
CA PRO A 105 -2.75 7.60 6.25
C PRO A 105 -2.08 7.39 4.89
N VAL A 106 -0.83 6.91 4.85
CA VAL A 106 -0.17 6.53 3.58
C VAL A 106 -0.88 5.33 2.96
N GLU A 107 -1.18 4.28 3.74
CA GLU A 107 -1.99 3.13 3.31
C GLU A 107 -3.37 3.60 2.77
N GLY A 108 -4.04 4.51 3.48
CA GLY A 108 -5.35 5.04 3.09
C GLY A 108 -5.32 5.84 1.79
N LEU A 109 -4.36 6.76 1.65
CA LEU A 109 -4.17 7.53 0.40
C LEU A 109 -3.80 6.63 -0.75
N PHE A 110 -2.91 5.65 -0.52
CA PHE A 110 -2.51 4.68 -1.53
C PHE A 110 -3.74 3.92 -2.05
N LEU A 111 -4.62 3.43 -1.16
CA LEU A 111 -5.82 2.71 -1.54
C LEU A 111 -6.76 3.55 -2.43
N ILE A 112 -6.96 4.83 -2.09
CA ILE A 112 -7.79 5.74 -2.88
C ILE A 112 -7.18 5.97 -4.26
N PHE A 113 -5.90 6.36 -4.33
CA PHE A 113 -5.25 6.65 -5.60
C PHE A 113 -5.11 5.41 -6.48
N ALA A 114 -4.87 4.24 -5.90
CA ALA A 114 -4.83 2.96 -6.63
C ALA A 114 -6.21 2.67 -7.26
N SER A 115 -7.30 2.96 -6.54
CA SER A 115 -8.67 2.78 -7.03
C SER A 115 -8.97 3.69 -8.20
N ILE A 116 -8.61 4.98 -8.09
CA ILE A 116 -8.77 5.94 -9.18
C ILE A 116 -7.92 5.53 -10.38
N THR A 117 -6.68 5.11 -10.15
CA THR A 117 -5.74 4.68 -11.20
C THR A 117 -6.26 3.44 -11.93
N ALA A 118 -6.79 2.46 -11.21
CA ALA A 118 -7.39 1.26 -11.80
C ALA A 118 -8.61 1.62 -12.68
N CYS A 119 -9.52 2.46 -12.18
CA CYS A 119 -10.66 2.94 -12.96
C CYS A 119 -10.21 3.67 -14.24
N ILE A 120 -9.25 4.58 -14.13
CA ILE A 120 -8.69 5.29 -15.29
C ILE A 120 -8.00 4.32 -16.26
N GLY A 121 -7.26 3.34 -15.75
CA GLY A 121 -6.58 2.33 -16.57
C GLY A 121 -7.56 1.50 -17.39
N ILE A 122 -8.68 1.10 -16.78
CA ILE A 122 -9.77 0.40 -17.48
C ILE A 122 -10.39 1.29 -18.56
N LEU A 123 -10.65 2.57 -18.26
CA LEU A 123 -11.15 3.52 -19.27
C LEU A 123 -10.16 3.75 -20.41
N LEU A 124 -8.86 3.83 -20.11
CA LEU A 124 -7.81 3.93 -21.12
C LEU A 124 -7.79 2.71 -22.03
N TRP A 125 -7.95 1.51 -21.47
CA TRP A 125 -8.07 0.27 -22.23
C TRP A 125 -9.30 0.28 -23.16
N GLN A 126 -10.37 1.00 -22.78
CA GLN A 126 -11.57 1.23 -23.60
C GLN A 126 -11.43 2.41 -24.59
N ASN A 127 -10.21 2.86 -24.90
CA ASN A 127 -9.89 3.94 -25.83
C ASN A 127 -10.20 5.38 -25.35
N HIS A 128 -10.33 5.63 -24.04
CA HIS A 128 -10.43 6.99 -23.51
C HIS A 128 -9.06 7.68 -23.34
N GLY A 129 -8.33 7.87 -24.45
CA GLY A 129 -6.94 8.33 -24.47
C GLY A 129 -6.65 9.67 -23.77
N GLY A 130 -7.65 10.56 -23.66
CA GLY A 130 -7.51 11.85 -22.97
C GLY A 130 -7.19 11.74 -21.46
N LEU A 131 -7.34 10.56 -20.87
CA LEU A 131 -7.03 10.32 -19.46
C LEU A 131 -5.57 9.93 -19.20
N LEU A 132 -4.76 9.75 -20.25
CA LEU A 132 -3.38 9.25 -20.13
C LEU A 132 -2.48 10.16 -19.26
N PRO A 133 -2.52 11.51 -19.39
CA PRO A 133 -1.72 12.37 -18.52
C PRO A 133 -2.10 12.19 -17.04
N TRP A 134 -3.40 12.13 -16.74
CA TRP A 134 -3.90 11.93 -15.39
C TRP A 134 -3.49 10.57 -14.81
N HIS A 135 -3.57 9.51 -15.61
CA HIS A 135 -3.13 8.18 -15.20
C HIS A 135 -1.66 8.17 -14.80
N ARG A 136 -0.80 8.83 -15.59
CA ARG A 136 0.64 8.96 -15.30
C ARG A 136 0.90 9.77 -14.03
N THR A 137 0.27 10.94 -13.90
CA THR A 137 0.44 11.77 -12.69
C THR A 137 0.04 11.02 -11.43
N ILE A 138 -1.07 10.28 -11.44
CA ILE A 138 -1.49 9.52 -10.26
C ILE A 138 -0.55 8.33 -10.01
N ALA A 139 -0.04 7.68 -11.06
CA ALA A 139 0.95 6.62 -10.91
C ALA A 139 2.27 7.11 -10.27
N GLU A 140 2.71 8.34 -10.56
CA GLU A 140 3.85 8.98 -9.89
C GLU A 140 3.59 9.21 -8.39
N ILE A 141 2.39 9.67 -8.05
CA ILE A 141 1.95 9.81 -6.65
C ILE A 141 1.96 8.44 -5.95
N LEU A 142 1.44 7.40 -6.61
CA LEU A 142 1.45 6.04 -6.08
C LEU A 142 2.86 5.50 -5.88
N LEU A 143 3.78 5.77 -6.80
CA LEU A 143 5.19 5.42 -6.64
C LEU A 143 5.79 6.08 -5.40
N PHE A 144 5.54 7.38 -5.21
CA PHE A 144 5.99 8.10 -4.03
C PHE A 144 5.43 7.50 -2.72
N LEU A 145 4.11 7.25 -2.67
CA LEU A 145 3.47 6.63 -1.51
C LEU A 145 4.00 5.21 -1.24
N TRP A 146 4.26 4.43 -2.29
CA TRP A 146 4.83 3.09 -2.18
C TRP A 146 6.24 3.13 -1.57
N LEU A 147 7.09 4.04 -2.03
CA LEU A 147 8.43 4.23 -1.47
C LEU A 147 8.37 4.68 0.00
N LEU A 148 7.43 5.56 0.34
CA LEU A 148 7.24 6.02 1.72
C LEU A 148 6.84 4.86 2.65
N HIS A 149 5.86 4.05 2.22
CA HIS A 149 5.44 2.84 2.92
C HIS A 149 6.59 1.85 3.12
N LEU A 150 7.42 1.66 2.08
CA LEU A 150 8.60 0.81 2.16
C LEU A 150 9.62 1.32 3.19
N VAL A 151 9.89 2.62 3.19
CA VAL A 151 10.81 3.25 4.18
C VAL A 151 10.29 3.06 5.60
N PHE A 152 9.00 3.28 5.85
CA PHE A 152 8.39 3.07 7.16
C PHE A 152 8.45 1.60 7.59
N SER A 153 8.15 0.69 6.67
CA SER A 153 8.23 -0.76 6.93
C SER A 153 9.66 -1.19 7.27
N ILE A 154 10.67 -0.70 6.54
CA ILE A 154 12.08 -0.98 6.82
C ILE A 154 12.48 -0.41 8.18
N HIS A 155 12.09 0.82 8.49
CA HIS A 155 12.42 1.47 9.76
C HIS A 155 11.86 0.70 10.96
N ASP A 156 10.60 0.24 10.87
CA ASP A 156 9.95 -0.50 11.95
C ASP A 156 10.53 -1.89 12.18
N HIS A 157 11.06 -2.53 11.13
CA HIS A 157 11.64 -3.88 11.19
C HIS A 157 13.17 -3.88 11.17
N TRP A 158 13.81 -2.71 11.22
CA TRP A 158 15.26 -2.60 11.21
C TRP A 158 15.84 -3.26 12.47
N PRO A 159 16.79 -4.20 12.34
CA PRO A 159 17.38 -4.85 13.51
C PRO A 159 18.10 -3.81 14.36
N ARG A 160 17.51 -3.49 15.52
CA ARG A 160 18.19 -2.68 16.54
C ARG A 160 19.34 -3.53 17.07
N ARG A 161 20.59 -3.08 16.86
CA ARG A 161 21.76 -3.72 17.49
C ARG A 161 21.54 -3.67 19.00
N VAL A 162 21.22 -4.81 19.59
CA VAL A 162 21.28 -4.99 21.04
C VAL A 162 22.74 -4.81 21.40
N ARG A 163 23.12 -3.64 21.94
CA ARG A 163 24.33 -3.57 22.77
C ARG A 163 24.04 -4.47 23.95
N ARG A 164 24.47 -5.73 23.88
CA ARG A 164 24.84 -6.46 25.09
C ARG A 164 26.03 -5.69 25.65
N THR A 165 25.75 -4.73 26.51
CA THR A 165 26.76 -4.27 27.45
C THR A 165 26.91 -5.43 28.42
N GLU A 166 27.91 -6.27 28.15
CA GLU A 166 28.50 -7.15 29.13
C GLU A 166 29.13 -6.26 30.21
N GLU A 167 28.32 -5.84 31.18
CA GLU A 167 28.78 -5.32 32.47
C GLU A 167 28.21 -6.24 33.56
N GLN A 168 28.61 -7.51 33.48
CA GLN A 168 28.67 -8.43 34.61
C GLN A 168 29.97 -9.23 34.47
N ALA A 169 31.09 -8.59 34.80
CA ALA A 169 32.33 -9.24 35.22
C ALA A 169 33.10 -8.27 36.12
#